data_AF-A0A954WL94-F1
#
_entry.id   AF-A0A954WL94-F1
#
_cell.length_a   1.000
_cell.length_b   1.000
_cell.length_c   1.000
_cell.angle_alpha   90.00
_cell.angle_beta   90.00
_cell.angle_gamma   90.00
#
_symmetry.space_group_name_H-M   'P 1'
#
loop_
_entity.id
_entity.type
_entity.pdbx_description
1 polymer ?
#
loop_
_entity_poly.entity_id
_entity_poly.type
_entity_poly.pdbx_seq_one_letter_code
_entity_poly.pdbx_strand_id
1 'polypeptide(L)' 'MTSLVQLQPYDDHNKKLESHVRPPHWKNPTPTGRYNLVVVGAGPAGLVIAAGAAGLGAKV' A
#
# COMPACT_ATOMS: atom_id res chain seq x y z
N MET A 1 2.26 -0.27 -21.28
CA MET A 1 2.68 0.32 -19.98
C MET A 1 2.15 1.74 -19.96
N THR A 2 1.31 2.08 -19.00
CA THR A 2 0.77 3.45 -18.89
C THR A 2 1.91 4.36 -18.46
N SER A 3 2.38 5.23 -19.35
CA SER A 3 3.40 6.23 -19.00
C SER A 3 2.78 7.21 -17.99
N LEU A 4 3.33 7.25 -16.77
CA LEU A 4 2.99 8.27 -15.79
C LEU A 4 3.75 9.53 -16.17
N VAL A 5 3.06 10.49 -16.80
CA VAL A 5 3.63 11.79 -17.21
C VAL A 5 4.31 12.49 -16.02
N GLN A 6 3.81 12.27 -14.80
CA GLN A 6 4.35 12.80 -13.55
C GLN A 6 5.75 12.28 -13.19
N LEU A 7 6.18 11.16 -13.79
CA LEU A 7 7.50 10.55 -13.53
C LEU A 7 8.49 10.81 -14.67
N GLN A 8 8.21 11.77 -15.55
CA GLN A 8 9.15 12.20 -16.58
C GLN A 8 10.03 13.35 -16.04
N PRO A 9 11.35 13.35 -16.35
CA PRO A 9 12.06 12.33 -17.13
C PRO A 9 12.19 11.02 -16.34
N TYR A 10 12.19 9.89 -17.03
CA TYR A 10 12.28 8.56 -16.41
C TYR A 10 13.73 8.20 -15.99
N ASP A 11 14.30 9.05 -15.14
CA ASP A 11 15.62 8.91 -14.55
C ASP A 11 15.62 7.93 -13.36
N ASP A 12 16.79 7.71 -12.76
CA ASP A 12 16.93 6.72 -11.70
C ASP A 12 16.20 7.12 -10.40
N HIS A 13 16.01 8.42 -10.16
CA HIS A 13 15.22 8.91 -9.03
C HIS A 13 13.73 8.60 -9.20
N ASN A 14 13.19 8.84 -10.40
CA ASN A 14 11.79 8.56 -10.72
C ASN A 14 11.50 7.07 -10.82
N LYS A 15 12.42 6.25 -11.33
CA LYS A 15 12.32 4.78 -11.25
C LYS A 15 12.28 4.30 -9.80
N LYS A 16 13.12 4.86 -8.92
CA LYS A 16 13.13 4.52 -7.50
C LYS A 16 11.82 4.93 -6.83
N LEU A 17 11.32 6.13 -7.11
CA LEU A 17 10.02 6.58 -6.61
C LEU A 17 8.91 5.62 -7.03
N GLU A 18 8.81 5.29 -8.32
CA GLU A 18 7.83 4.33 -8.84
C GLU A 18 7.90 2.99 -8.10
N SER A 19 9.11 2.45 -7.91
CA SER A 19 9.32 1.19 -7.20
C SER A 19 8.82 1.19 -5.75
N HIS A 20 8.82 2.35 -5.08
CA HIS A 20 8.37 2.49 -3.70
C HIS A 20 6.86 2.73 -3.59
N VAL A 21 6.26 3.49 -4.51
CA VAL A 21 4.87 3.95 -4.38
C VAL A 21 3.87 3.12 -5.17
N ARG A 22 4.31 2.55 -6.30
CA ARG A 22 3.50 1.75 -7.19
C ARG A 22 4.38 0.66 -7.80
N PRO A 23 4.73 -0.36 -7.02
CA PRO A 23 5.51 -1.48 -7.55
C PRO A 23 4.81 -2.03 -8.81
N PRO A 24 5.53 -2.27 -9.91
CA PRO A 24 4.94 -2.55 -11.22
C PRO A 24 4.03 -3.79 -11.26
N HIS A 25 4.19 -4.71 -10.31
CA HIS A 25 3.40 -5.92 -10.19
C HIS A 25 2.36 -5.88 -9.06
N TRP A 26 2.21 -4.76 -8.35
CA TRP A 26 1.22 -4.62 -7.29
C TRP A 26 -0.19 -4.51 -7.88
N LYS A 27 -1.09 -5.41 -7.46
CA LYS A 27 -2.52 -5.37 -7.79
C LYS A 27 -3.29 -5.16 -6.49
N ASN A 28 -4.10 -4.10 -6.44
CA ASN A 28 -4.96 -3.86 -5.29
C ASN A 28 -5.90 -5.06 -5.07
N PRO A 29 -5.93 -5.66 -3.87
CA PRO A 29 -6.82 -6.77 -3.60
C PRO A 29 -8.28 -6.31 -3.68
N THR A 30 -9.18 -7.21 -4.08
CA THR A 30 -10.62 -6.97 -3.97
C THR A 30 -11.03 -7.12 -2.50
N PRO A 31 -11.60 -6.09 -1.86
CA PRO A 31 -12.12 -6.22 -0.49
C PRO A 31 -13.19 -7.30 -0.42
N THR A 32 -13.22 -8.06 0.67
CA THR A 32 -14.21 -9.14 0.86
C THR A 32 -14.92 -8.99 2.20
N GLY A 33 -16.26 -9.10 2.22
CA GLY A 33 -17.04 -9.12 3.46
C GLY A 33 -16.78 -7.95 4.42
N ARG A 34 -16.97 -8.20 5.72
CA ARG A 34 -16.72 -7.23 6.80
C ARG A 34 -15.29 -7.38 7.35
N TYR A 35 -14.74 -6.26 7.80
CA TYR A 35 -13.50 -6.19 8.57
C TYR A 35 -13.83 -6.01 10.05
N ASN A 36 -13.00 -6.54 10.93
CA ASN A 36 -13.09 -6.25 12.35
C ASN A 36 -12.57 -4.83 12.65
N LEU A 37 -11.58 -4.38 11.89
CA LEU A 37 -10.95 -3.08 11.99
C LEU A 37 -10.58 -2.57 10.59
N VAL A 38 -10.77 -1.28 10.33
CA VAL A 38 -10.24 -0.59 9.14
C VAL A 38 -9.30 0.50 9.62
N VAL A 39 -8.04 0.43 9.20
CA VAL A 39 -7.04 1.46 9.53
C VAL A 39 -6.96 2.47 8.40
N VAL A 40 -7.32 3.72 8.70
CA VAL A 40 -7.17 4.85 7.77
C VAL A 40 -5.91 5.63 8.15
N GLY A 41 -4.83 5.37 7.40
CA GLY A 41 -3.52 5.97 7.62
C GLY A 41 -2.45 4.94 8.01
N ALA A 42 -1.47 4.71 7.13
CA ALA A 42 -0.37 3.76 7.33
C ALA A 42 0.85 4.39 8.05
N GLY A 43 0.59 5.26 9.02
CA GLY A 43 1.64 5.77 9.91
C GLY A 43 2.05 4.73 10.97
N PRO A 44 3.05 5.02 11.82
CA PRO A 44 3.56 4.07 12.81
C PRO A 44 2.46 3.46 13.69
N ALA A 45 1.56 4.29 14.23
CA ALA A 45 0.46 3.82 15.08
C ALA A 45 -0.52 2.93 14.31
N GLY A 46 -0.88 3.31 13.08
CA GLY A 46 -1.80 2.53 12.24
C GLY A 46 -1.25 1.15 11.92
N LEU A 47 0.04 1.05 11.58
CA LEU A 47 0.70 -0.22 11.30
C LEU A 47 0.81 -1.10 12.55
N VAL A 48 1.15 -0.54 13.71
CA VAL A 48 1.23 -1.28 14.98
C VAL A 48 -0.14 -1.84 15.38
N ILE A 49 -1.20 -1.04 15.26
CA ILE A 49 -2.57 -1.49 15.57
C ILE A 49 -3.01 -2.59 14.59
N ALA A 50 -2.76 -2.42 13.28
CA ALA A 50 -3.09 -3.43 12.28
C ALA A 50 -2.39 -4.77 12.58
N ALA A 51 -1.08 -4.74 12.87
CA ALA A 51 -0.31 -5.93 13.20
C ALA A 51 -0.82 -6.60 14.49
N GLY A 52 -1.10 -5.83 15.54
CA GLY A 52 -1.64 -6.34 16.79
C GLY A 52 -3.03 -6.98 16.62
N ALA A 53 -3.93 -6.32 15.89
CA ALA A 53 -5.26 -6.84 15.60
C ALA A 53 -5.19 -8.15 14.78
N ALA A 54 -4.35 -8.17 13.73
CA ALA A 54 -4.12 -9.38 12.93
C ALA A 54 -3.56 -10.53 13.77
N GLY A 55 -2.63 -10.26 14.68
CA GLY A 55 -2.07 -11.25 15.61
C GLY A 55 -3.10 -11.88 16.56
N LEU A 56 -4.22 -11.18 16.81
CA LEU A 56 -5.36 -11.67 17.59
C LEU A 56 -6.44 -12.35 16.73
N GLY A 57 -6.20 -12.52 15.42
CA GLY A 57 -7.13 -13.14 14.47
C GLY A 57 -8.16 -12.19 13.87
N ALA A 58 -8.00 -10.88 14.06
CA ALA A 58 -8.86 -9.90 13.41
C ALA A 58 -8.57 -9.84 11.90
N LYS A 59 -9.63 -9.71 11.10
CA LYS A 59 -9.52 -9.29 9.72
C LYS A 59 -9.38 -7.76 9.68
N VAL A 60 -8.21 -7.30 9.25
CA VAL A 60 -7.77 -5.91 9.18
C VAL A 60 -6.97 -5.67 7.91
#